data_AF-A0A0P9PSJ7-F1
#
_entry.id   AF-A0A0P9PSJ7-F1
#
_cell.length_a   1.000
_cell.length_b   1.000
_cell.length_c   1.000
_cell.angle_alpha   90.00
_cell.angle_beta   90.00
_cell.angle_gamma   90.00
#
_symmetry.space_group_name_H-M   'P 1'
#
loop_
_entity.id
_entity.type
_entity.pdbx_description
1 polymer ?
#
loop_
_entity_poly.entity_id
_entity_poly.type
_entity_poly.pdbx_seq_one_letter_code
_entity_poly.pdbx_strand_id
1 'polypeptide(L)' 'QWQDAALRQAREHALRLSEPLVELIEQCLAQDPRPAYQLPTPERRYGAQFWDLDVRWHYPQAGVICVLEVLLA' A
#
# COMPACT_ATOMS: atom_id res chain seq x y z
N GLN A 1 5.21 3.91 5.59
CA GLN A 1 4.59 5.21 5.90
C GLN A 1 3.23 5.26 5.21
N TRP A 2 2.31 6.09 5.71
CA TRP A 2 0.99 6.26 5.13
C TRP A 2 0.72 7.74 4.90
N GLN A 3 0.07 8.08 3.79
CA GLN A 3 -0.66 9.34 3.73
C GLN A 3 -1.88 9.27 4.66
N ASP A 4 -2.25 10.39 5.25
CA ASP A 4 -3.39 10.45 6.19
C ASP A 4 -4.70 9.94 5.56
N ALA A 5 -4.91 10.23 4.28
CA ALA A 5 -6.06 9.72 3.53
C ALA A 5 -6.03 8.20 3.36
N ALA A 6 -4.86 7.65 2.99
CA ALA A 6 -4.67 6.20 2.82
C ALA A 6 -4.92 5.43 4.12
N LEU A 7 -4.41 5.94 5.24
CA LEU A 7 -4.61 5.29 6.54
C LEU A 7 -6.09 5.29 6.96
N ARG A 8 -6.82 6.38 6.68
CA ARG A 8 -8.27 6.43 6.92
C ARG A 8 -9.01 5.40 6.06
N GLN A 9 -8.74 5.37 4.76
CA GLN A 9 -9.34 4.41 3.83
C GLN A 9 -9.08 2.96 4.26
N ALA A 10 -7.83 2.63 4.61
CA ALA A 10 -7.48 1.29 5.07
C ALA A 10 -8.23 0.90 6.36
N ARG A 11 -8.41 1.83 7.30
CA ARG A 11 -9.19 1.58 8.54
C ARG A 11 -10.67 1.39 8.26
N GLU A 12 -11.25 2.18 7.37
CA GLU A 12 -12.66 2.03 6.96
C GLU A 12 -12.91 0.68 6.29
N HIS A 13 -12.01 0.26 5.40
CA HIS A 13 -12.09 -1.05 4.77
C HIS A 13 -11.80 -2.20 5.72
N ALA A 14 -10.88 -2.04 6.68
CA ALA A 14 -10.63 -3.02 7.74
C ALA A 14 -11.91 -3.29 8.55
N LEU A 15 -12.65 -2.23 8.91
CA LEU A 15 -13.93 -2.34 9.61
C LEU A 15 -15.00 -3.02 8.75
N ARG A 16 -15.10 -2.66 7.47
CA ARG A 16 -16.06 -3.27 6.53
C ARG A 16 -15.80 -4.76 6.33
N LEU A 17 -14.53 -5.15 6.17
CA LEU A 17 -14.11 -6.53 5.94
C LEU A 17 -14.07 -7.35 7.23
N SER A 18 -14.02 -6.70 8.40
CA SER A 18 -13.74 -7.33 9.69
C SER A 18 -12.38 -8.06 9.70
N GLU A 19 -11.38 -7.48 9.04
CA GLU A 19 -10.04 -8.06 8.84
C GLU A 19 -8.95 -7.07 9.27
N PRO A 20 -7.75 -7.55 9.69
CA PRO A 20 -6.61 -6.71 10.08
C PRO A 20 -5.88 -6.13 8.86
N LEU A 21 -6.61 -5.45 7.97
CA LEU A 21 -6.13 -5.01 6.66
C LEU A 21 -4.88 -4.11 6.74
N VAL A 22 -4.83 -3.19 7.71
CA VAL A 22 -3.67 -2.28 7.87
C VAL A 22 -2.40 -3.07 8.15
N GLU A 23 -2.46 -4.02 9.08
CA GLU A 23 -1.32 -4.86 9.46
C GLU A 23 -0.89 -5.74 8.29
N LEU A 24 -1.85 -6.31 7.55
CA LEU A 24 -1.55 -7.14 6.38
C LEU A 24 -0.83 -6.33 5.30
N ILE A 25 -1.31 -5.12 4.99
CA ILE A 25 -0.65 -4.24 4.01
C ILE A 25 0.78 -3.94 4.46
N GLU A 26 0.98 -3.60 5.73
CA GLU A 26 2.33 -3.32 6.27
C GLU A 26 3.26 -4.53 6.16
N GLN A 27 2.78 -5.72 6.53
CA GLN A 27 3.56 -6.97 6.45
C GLN A 27 3.90 -7.36 5.02
N CYS A 28 2.96 -7.22 4.08
CA CYS A 28 3.18 -7.51 2.67
C CYS A 28 4.16 -6.51 2.04
N LEU A 29 4.00 -5.21 2.31
CA LEU A 29 4.88 -4.18 1.77
C LEU A 29 6.29 -4.25 2.39
N ALA A 30 6.42 -4.64 3.66
CA ALA A 30 7.71 -4.83 4.32
C ALA A 30 8.58 -5.93 3.68
N GLN A 31 7.97 -6.87 2.94
CA GLN A 31 8.69 -7.88 2.16
C GLN A 31 9.24 -7.34 0.82
N ASP A 32 9.00 -6.05 0.53
CA ASP A 32 9.35 -5.37 -0.72
C ASP A 32 8.84 -6.10 -1.98
N PRO A 33 7.52 -6.01 -2.26
CA PRO A 33 6.88 -6.77 -3.34
C PRO A 33 7.19 -6.23 -4.75
N ARG A 34 8.14 -5.31 -4.90
CA ARG A 34 8.52 -4.79 -6.21
C ARG A 34 9.27 -5.84 -7.03
N PRO A 35 9.11 -5.81 -8.37
CA PRO A 35 9.98 -6.60 -9.23
C PRO A 35 11.44 -6.14 -9.11
N ALA A 36 12.36 -7.08 -8.88
CA ALA A 36 13.78 -6.81 -8.63
C ALA A 36 14.50 -6.04 -9.75
N TYR A 37 13.97 -6.07 -10.98
CA TYR A 37 14.54 -5.36 -12.14
C TYR A 37 14.06 -3.91 -12.27
N GLN A 38 13.21 -3.42 -11.37
CA GLN A 38 12.72 -2.05 -11.43
C GLN A 38 13.49 -1.12 -10.49
N LEU A 39 14.20 -0.16 -11.08
CA LEU A 39 14.74 1.00 -10.36
C LEU A 39 13.57 1.90 -9.93
N PRO A 40 13.35 2.11 -8.62
CA PRO A 40 12.28 2.97 -8.14
C PRO A 40 12.67 4.43 -8.42
N THR A 41 11.89 5.12 -9.26
CA THR A 41 11.89 6.59 -9.26
C THR A 41 10.83 7.07 -8.28
N PRO A 42 11.01 8.21 -7.59
CA PRO A 42 10.05 8.71 -6.61
C PRO A 42 8.64 8.94 -7.18
N GLU A 43 8.54 9.20 -8.49
CA GLU A 43 7.29 9.43 -9.21
C GLU A 43 6.57 8.14 -9.57
N ARG A 44 7.26 6.99 -9.53
CA ARG A 44 6.67 5.70 -9.90
C ARG A 44 5.75 5.20 -8.81
N ARG A 45 4.51 4.90 -9.21
CA ARG A 45 3.49 4.30 -8.35
C ARG A 45 3.38 2.82 -8.66
N TYR A 46 3.23 2.04 -7.60
CA TYR A 46 3.00 0.61 -7.61
C TYR A 46 1.60 0.34 -7.08
N GLY A 47 1.00 -0.77 -7.50
CA GLY A 47 -0.32 -1.20 -7.09
C GLY A 47 -0.34 -2.71 -6.88
N ALA A 48 -1.12 -3.15 -5.90
CA ALA A 48 -1.35 -4.55 -5.61
C ALA A 48 -2.77 -4.73 -5.08
N GLN A 49 -3.37 -5.86 -5.44
CA GLN A 49 -4.74 -6.16 -5.08
C GLN A 49 -4.78 -6.91 -3.74
N PHE A 50 -5.59 -6.42 -2.81
CA PHE A 50 -5.90 -7.04 -1.53
C PHE A 50 -7.41 -7.20 -1.44
N TRP A 51 -7.92 -8.44 -1.53
CA TRP A 51 -9.36 -8.68 -1.71
C TRP A 51 -9.95 -7.88 -2.89
N ASP A 52 -10.92 -7.01 -2.61
CA ASP A 52 -11.59 -6.10 -3.53
C ASP A 52 -10.96 -4.70 -3.53
N LEU A 53 -9.72 -4.56 -3.04
CA LEU A 53 -9.03 -3.29 -2.89
C LEU A 53 -7.80 -3.19 -3.77
N ASP A 54 -7.60 -2.02 -4.37
CA ASP A 54 -6.36 -1.58 -5.00
C ASP A 54 -5.57 -0.71 -4.01
N VAL A 55 -4.44 -1.24 -3.53
CA VAL A 55 -3.52 -0.55 -2.63
C VAL A 55 -2.38 0.02 -3.44
N ARG A 56 -2.23 1.35 -3.42
CA ARG A 56 -1.20 2.04 -4.20
C ARG A 56 -0.15 2.66 -3.30
N TRP A 57 1.12 2.51 -3.70
CA TRP A 57 2.26 3.05 -2.95
C TRP A 57 3.36 3.55 -3.89
N HIS A 58 4.33 4.25 -3.33
CA HIS A 58 5.56 4.62 -4.02
C HIS A 58 6.76 4.61 -3.07
N TYR A 59 7.94 4.82 -3.64
CA TYR A 59 9.20 4.88 -2.91
C TYR A 59 9.73 6.31 -2.93
N PRO A 60 9.32 7.19 -2.00
CA PRO A 60 9.83 8.57 -1.95
C PRO A 60 11.36 8.60 -1.77
N GLN A 61 11.92 7.57 -1.14
CA GLN A 61 13.35 7.35 -0.96
C GLN A 61 13.64 5.86 -1.12
N ALA A 62 14.89 5.50 -1.42
CA ALA A 62 15.30 4.11 -1.55
C ALA A 62 14.97 3.31 -0.28
N GLY A 63 14.22 2.22 -0.42
CA GLY A 63 13.82 1.35 0.70
C GLY A 63 12.71 1.90 1.60
N VAL A 64 12.21 3.12 1.35
CA VAL A 64 11.09 3.69 2.11
C VAL A 64 9.82 3.55 1.31
N ILE A 65 8.80 2.90 1.87
CA ILE A 65 7.47 2.78 1.25
C ILE A 65 6.53 3.82 1.85
N CYS A 66 5.78 4.51 0.98
CA CYS A 66 4.67 5.37 1.36
C CYS A 66 3.40 4.94 0.63
N VAL A 67 2.38 4.54 1.39
CA VAL A 67 1.05 4.19 0.88
C VAL A 67 0.28 5.47 0.56
N LEU A 68 -0.20 5.57 -0.68
CA LEU A 68 -0.84 6.76 -1.25
C LEU A 68 -2.36 6.70 -1.11
N GLU A 69 -2.95 5.55 -1.38
CA GLU A 69 -4.40 5.35 -1.36
C GLU A 69 -4.76 3.85 -1.27
N VAL A 70 -5.93 3.57 -0.71
CA VAL A 70 -6.56 2.25 -0.65
C VAL A 70 -7.98 2.42 -1.16
N LEU A 71 -8.27 1.90 -2.35
CA LEU A 71 -9.54 2.10 -3.05
C LEU A 71 -10.20 0.76 -3.36
N LEU A 72 -11.51 0.74 -3.56
CA LEU A 72 -12.17 -0.42 -4.19
C LEU A 72 -11.71 -0.56 -5.65
N ALA A 73 -11.40 -1.79 -6.06
CA ALA A 73 -10.94 -2.14 -7.41
C ALA A 73 -12.08 -2.27 -8.42
#